data_AF-A0A269XF72-F1
#
_entry.id   AF-A0A269XF72-F1
#
_cell.length_a   1.000
_cell.length_b   1.000
_cell.length_c   1.000
_cell.angle_alpha   90.00
_cell.angle_beta   90.00
_cell.angle_gamma   90.00
#
_symmetry.space_group_name_H-M   'P 1'
#
loop_
_entity.id
_entity.type
_entity.pdbx_description
1 polymer ?
#
loop_
_entity_poly.entity_id
_entity_poly.type
_entity_poly.pdbx_seq_one_letter_code
_entity_poly.pdbx_strand_id
1 'polypeptide(L)' 'MTKSYEVWWQKEQETDDDMARDHQEAWERTIQKLDINDIKNKTILDFGCNQGGFLRKLYDATP' A
#
# COMPACT_ATOMS: atom_id res chain seq x y z
N MET A 1 -2.78 -12.59 24.52
CA MET A 1 -3.03 -12.19 23.11
C MET A 1 -2.01 -11.14 22.74
N THR A 2 -0.94 -11.55 22.09
CA THR A 2 0.03 -10.61 21.50
C THR A 2 -0.70 -9.84 20.40
N LYS A 3 -0.80 -8.52 20.51
CA LYS A 3 -1.41 -7.69 19.47
C LYS A 3 -0.57 -7.88 18.20
N SER A 4 -1.16 -8.42 17.13
CA SER A 4 -0.40 -8.83 15.93
C SER A 4 0.37 -7.69 15.26
N TYR A 5 0.01 -6.44 15.53
CA TYR A 5 0.73 -5.24 15.10
C TYR A 5 2.18 -5.19 15.59
N GLU A 6 2.48 -5.70 16.79
CA GLU A 6 3.84 -5.70 17.35
C GLU A 6 4.78 -6.60 16.53
N VAL A 7 4.26 -7.68 15.93
CA VAL A 7 5.08 -8.67 15.21
C VAL A 7 5.57 -8.14 13.86
N TRP A 8 4.79 -7.28 13.20
CA TRP A 8 5.22 -6.63 11.95
C TRP A 8 6.24 -5.52 12.19
N TRP A 9 6.18 -4.85 13.34
CA TRP A 9 7.11 -3.80 13.74
C TRP A 9 8.40 -4.33 14.39
N GLN A 10 8.42 -5.57 14.87
CA GLN A 10 9.57 -6.20 15.54
C GLN A 10 10.53 -6.96 14.60
N LYS A 11 10.42 -6.78 13.27
CA LYS A 11 11.56 -7.06 12.41
C LYS A 11 12.59 -5.96 12.66
N GLU A 12 13.46 -6.15 13.65
CA GLU A 12 14.51 -5.18 14.07
C GLU A 12 15.47 -4.74 12.93
N GLN A 13 15.32 -5.28 11.71
CA GLN A 13 16.13 -4.96 10.54
C GLN A 13 15.36 -4.48 9.30
N GLU A 14 14.03 -4.57 9.28
CA GLU A 14 13.26 -4.18 8.08
C GLU A 14 12.73 -2.77 8.29
N THR A 15 13.18 -1.85 7.43
CA THR A 15 12.75 -0.45 7.49
C THR A 15 11.44 -0.25 6.73
N ASP A 16 10.77 0.87 6.97
CA ASP A 16 9.61 1.27 6.16
C ASP A 16 9.95 1.43 4.67
N ASP A 17 11.21 1.74 4.34
CA ASP A 17 11.71 1.81 2.96
C ASP A 17 11.88 0.43 2.34
N ASP A 18 12.38 -0.54 3.11
CA ASP A 18 12.47 -1.93 2.67
C ASP A 18 11.07 -2.49 2.39
N MET A 19 10.13 -2.24 3.31
CA MET A 19 8.72 -2.58 3.11
C MET A 19 8.14 -1.92 1.86
N ALA A 20 8.36 -0.62 1.66
CA ALA A 20 7.82 0.08 0.49
C ALA A 20 8.43 -0.42 -0.84
N ARG A 21 9.71 -0.79 -0.84
CA ARG A 21 10.41 -1.32 -2.02
C ARG A 21 9.89 -2.71 -2.39
N ASP A 22 9.73 -3.59 -1.42
CA ASP A 22 9.37 -4.99 -1.67
C ASP A 22 7.90 -5.14 -2.14
N HIS A 23 7.04 -4.15 -1.87
CA HIS A 23 5.63 -4.18 -2.27
C HIS A 23 5.32 -3.55 -3.63
N GLN A 24 6.30 -2.91 -4.30
CA GLN A 24 6.07 -2.14 -5.55
C GLN A 24 5.34 -2.94 -6.63
N GLU A 25 5.80 -4.16 -6.91
CA GLU A 25 5.24 -5.00 -7.97
C GLU A 25 3.82 -5.49 -7.62
N ALA A 26 3.58 -5.79 -6.34
CA ALA A 26 2.26 -6.20 -5.87
C ALA A 26 1.24 -5.06 -5.99
N TRP A 27 1.66 -3.83 -5.70
CA TRP A 27 0.83 -2.64 -5.89
C TRP A 27 0.44 -2.44 -7.36
N GLU A 28 1.40 -2.52 -8.28
CA GLU A 28 1.14 -2.37 -9.71
C GLU A 28 0.14 -3.41 -10.23
N ARG A 29 0.34 -4.68 -9.87
CA ARG A 29 -0.58 -5.77 -10.24
C ARG A 29 -1.98 -5.59 -9.65
N THR A 30 -2.06 -5.00 -8.45
CA THR A 30 -3.36 -4.69 -7.82
C THR A 30 -4.07 -3.58 -8.58
N ILE A 31 -3.38 -2.48 -8.89
CA ILE A 31 -3.94 -1.34 -9.63
C ILE A 31 -4.47 -1.78 -11.00
N GLN A 32 -3.73 -2.63 -11.71
CA GLN A 32 -4.15 -3.18 -13.02
C GLN A 32 -5.45 -4.00 -12.98
N LYS A 33 -5.86 -4.47 -11.80
CA LYS A 33 -7.10 -5.25 -11.62
C LYS A 33 -8.29 -4.38 -11.22
N LEU A 34 -8.08 -3.13 -10.84
CA LEU A 34 -9.15 -2.22 -10.46
C LEU A 34 -9.90 -1.75 -11.71
N ASP A 35 -11.23 -1.64 -11.61
CA ASP A 35 -11.99 -0.87 -12.59
C ASP A 35 -11.82 0.62 -12.30
N ILE A 36 -11.09 1.30 -13.17
CA ILE A 36 -10.79 2.73 -13.04
C ILE A 36 -12.07 3.56 -12.93
N ASN A 37 -13.15 3.16 -13.61
CA ASN A 37 -14.40 3.92 -13.59
C ASN A 37 -15.12 3.86 -12.23
N ASP A 38 -14.88 2.80 -11.45
CA ASP A 38 -15.47 2.64 -10.12
C ASP A 38 -14.76 3.53 -9.08
N ILE A 39 -13.44 3.68 -9.22
CA ILE A 39 -12.61 4.40 -8.25
C ILE A 39 -12.38 5.88 -8.60
N LYS A 40 -12.59 6.29 -9.85
CA LYS A 40 -12.36 7.67 -10.28
C LYS A 40 -13.25 8.65 -9.52
N ASN A 41 -12.68 9.78 -9.07
CA ASN A 41 -13.36 10.81 -8.27
C ASN A 41 -13.92 10.29 -6.93
N LYS A 42 -13.40 9.18 -6.40
CA LYS A 42 -13.78 8.67 -5.07
C LYS A 42 -12.73 9.04 -4.04
N THR A 43 -13.17 9.11 -2.78
CA THR A 43 -12.26 9.13 -1.64
C THR A 43 -11.87 7.70 -1.31
N ILE A 44 -10.57 7.41 -1.32
CA ILE A 44 -10.01 6.07 -1.08
C ILE A 44 -9.32 6.04 0.29
N LEU A 45 -9.60 5.00 1.07
CA LEU A 45 -8.97 4.73 2.35
C LEU A 45 -8.07 3.49 2.24
N ASP A 46 -6.79 3.64 2.56
CA ASP A 46 -5.79 2.57 2.57
C ASP A 46 -5.40 2.23 4.01
N PHE A 47 -5.82 1.06 4.49
CA PHE A 47 -5.52 0.60 5.85
C PHE A 47 -4.11 0.01 5.92
N GLY A 48 -3.29 0.50 6.85
CA GLY A 48 -1.90 0.07 6.93
C GLY A 48 -1.07 0.62 5.77
N CYS A 49 -1.39 1.83 5.31
CA CYS A 49 -0.76 2.48 4.16
C CYS A 49 0.76 2.67 4.27
N ASN A 50 1.33 2.48 5.47
CA ASN A 50 2.71 2.79 5.80
C ASN A 50 3.03 4.23 5.32
N GLN A 51 4.05 4.40 4.47
CA GLN A 51 4.44 5.70 3.94
C GLN A 51 3.50 6.20 2.84
N GLY A 52 2.43 5.48 2.49
CA GLY A 52 1.45 5.84 1.44
C GLY A 52 1.88 5.49 0.02
N GLY A 53 2.80 4.53 -0.15
CA GLY A 53 3.37 4.18 -1.45
C GLY A 53 2.34 3.68 -2.47
N PHE A 54 1.37 2.88 -2.02
CA PHE A 54 0.27 2.39 -2.86
C PHE A 54 -0.60 3.55 -3.38
N LEU A 55 -1.07 4.43 -2.49
CA LEU A 55 -1.94 5.56 -2.87
C LEU A 55 -1.28 6.53 -3.85
N ARG A 56 0.03 6.77 -3.73
CA ARG A 56 0.78 7.58 -4.71
C ARG A 56 0.79 6.94 -6.08
N LYS A 57 1.14 5.65 -6.17
CA LYS A 57 1.09 4.90 -7.45
C LYS A 57 -0.32 4.87 -8.05
N LEU A 58 -1.33 4.69 -7.20
CA LEU A 58 -2.72 4.68 -7.63
C LEU A 58 -3.11 6.03 -8.23
N TYR A 59 -2.77 7.13 -7.57
CA TYR A 59 -3.03 8.48 -8.07
C TYR A 59 -2.31 8.76 -9.41
N ASP A 60 -1.05 8.33 -9.56
CA ASP A 60 -0.30 8.48 -10.80
C ASP A 60 -0.94 7.71 -11.97
N ALA A 61 -1.54 6.55 -11.69
CA ALA A 61 -2.22 5.72 -12.69
C ALA A 61 -3.64 6.20 -13.01
N THR A 62 -4.34 6.79 -12.04
CA THR A 62 -5.77 7.14 -12.13
C THR A 62 -6.08 8.48 -11.45
N PRO A 63 -5.77 9.63 -12.08
CA PRO A 63 -6.12 10.95 -11.56
C PRO A 63 -7.63 11.24 -11.62
#